data_AF-A0A2V2LSE0-F1
#
_entry.id   AF-A0A2V2LSE0-F1
#
_cell.length_a   1.000
_cell.length_b   1.000
_cell.length_c   1.000
_cell.angle_alpha   90.00
_cell.angle_beta   90.00
_cell.angle_gamma   90.00
#
_symmetry.space_group_name_H-M   'P 1'
#
loop_
_entity.id
_entity.type
_entity.pdbx_description
1 polymer ?
#
loop_
_entity_poly.entity_id
_entity_poly.type
_entity_poly.pdbx_seq_one_letter_code
_entity_poly.pdbx_strand_id
1 'polypeptide(L)'
;MTTDPRLARLRAVADLARARAWSELAENRRADAALGAQIDALREQAPGTAPDPFQCAGGDWRWRRWRDGRIAELNGERARLRAGRDALERAAALATARLQAIDRLLGNG
;
A
#
# COMPACT_ATOMS: atom_id res chain seq x y z
N MET A 1 13.16 25.29 33.66
CA MET A 1 12.15 25.66 32.64
C MET A 1 11.17 24.50 32.56
N THR A 2 9.89 24.74 32.88
CA THR A 2 8.88 23.68 32.95
C THR A 2 8.28 23.49 31.56
N THR A 3 8.51 22.33 30.94
CA THR A 3 7.97 22.00 29.62
C THR A 3 6.44 22.08 29.64
N ASP A 4 5.84 22.85 28.72
CA ASP A 4 4.38 23.00 28.65
C ASP A 4 3.71 21.62 28.41
N PRO A 5 2.86 21.13 29.34
CA PRO A 5 2.20 19.83 29.19
C PRO A 5 1.30 19.75 27.95
N ARG A 6 0.83 20.88 27.42
CA ARG A 6 0.05 20.94 26.17
C ARG A 6 0.92 20.61 24.97
N LEU A 7 2.15 21.12 24.92
CA LEU A 7 3.11 20.82 23.85
C LEU A 7 3.53 19.34 23.89
N ALA A 8 3.73 18.78 25.08
CA ALA A 8 4.02 17.35 25.24
C ALA A 8 2.87 16.47 24.70
N ARG A 9 1.62 16.82 25.01
CA ARG A 9 0.44 16.11 24.49
C ARG A 9 0.31 16.28 22.97
N LEU A 10 0.52 17.49 22.44
CA LEU A 10 0.46 17.75 21.00
C LEU A 10 1.51 16.92 20.24
N ARG A 11 2.72 16.79 20.80
CA ARG A 11 3.77 15.93 20.25
C ARG A 11 3.34 14.47 20.20
N ALA A 12 2.76 13.95 21.28
CA ALA A 12 2.27 12.56 21.31
C ALA A 12 1.19 12.30 20.24
N VAL A 13 0.26 13.24 20.05
CA VAL A 13 -0.75 13.13 18.97
C VAL A 13 -0.11 13.18 17.60
N ALA A 14 0.88 14.06 17.38
CA ALA A 14 1.59 14.15 16.10
C ALA A 14 2.40 12.89 15.78
N ASP A 15 3.01 12.26 16.79
CA ASP A 15 3.74 11.00 16.62
C ASP A 15 2.79 9.85 16.24
N LEU A 16 1.63 9.74 16.90
CA LEU A 16 0.58 8.79 16.54
C LEU A 16 0.07 9.01 15.11
N ALA A 17 -0.19 10.27 14.73
CA ALA A 17 -0.61 10.61 13.37
C ALA A 17 0.47 10.25 12.32
N ARG A 18 1.76 10.48 12.63
CA ARG A 18 2.88 10.06 11.80
C ARG A 18 2.90 8.54 11.64
N ALA A 19 2.86 7.80 12.74
CA ALA A 19 2.88 6.34 12.73
C ALA A 19 1.75 5.77 11.88
N ARG A 20 0.53 6.30 12.03
CA ARG A 20 -0.63 5.90 11.23
C ARG A 20 -0.43 6.14 9.73
N ALA A 21 -0.04 7.36 9.34
CA ALA A 21 0.14 7.70 7.93
C ALA A 21 1.21 6.83 7.25
N TRP A 22 2.30 6.52 7.97
CA TRP A 22 3.33 5.59 7.48
C TRP A 22 2.83 4.15 7.40
N SER A 23 2.00 3.68 8.35
CA SER A 23 1.38 2.35 8.28
C SER A 23 0.49 2.21 7.05
N GLU A 24 -0.39 3.18 6.81
CA GLU A 24 -1.30 3.19 5.66
C GLU A 24 -0.52 3.19 4.33
N LEU A 25 0.55 3.99 4.22
CA LEU A 25 1.42 3.97 3.04
C LEU A 25 2.14 2.62 2.87
N ALA A 26 2.63 2.03 3.97
CA ALA A 26 3.29 0.74 3.94
C ALA A 26 2.32 -0.39 3.53
N GLU A 27 1.08 -0.36 4.01
CA GLU A 27 0.02 -1.28 3.62
C GLU A 27 -0.31 -1.16 2.13
N ASN A 28 -0.46 0.06 1.61
CA ASN A 28 -0.68 0.28 0.17
C ASN A 28 0.47 -0.31 -0.67
N ARG A 29 1.72 -0.10 -0.25
CA ARG A 29 2.91 -0.65 -0.94
C ARG A 29 2.96 -2.17 -0.88
N ARG A 30 2.66 -2.76 0.29
CA ARG A 30 2.58 -4.22 0.43
C ARG A 30 1.49 -4.81 -0.46
N ALA A 31 0.33 -4.18 -0.52
CA ALA A 31 -0.77 -4.62 -1.39
C ALA A 31 -0.39 -4.56 -2.88
N ASP A 32 0.24 -3.47 -3.35
CA ASP A 32 0.69 -3.37 -4.76
C ASP A 32 1.79 -4.40 -5.08
N ALA A 33 2.70 -4.67 -4.14
CA ALA A 33 3.73 -5.69 -4.29
C ALA A 33 3.11 -7.10 -4.34
N ALA A 34 2.15 -7.40 -3.47
CA ALA A 34 1.47 -8.69 -3.44
C ALA A 34 0.68 -8.96 -4.73
N LEU A 35 -0.01 -7.94 -5.27
CA LEU A 35 -0.68 -8.06 -6.57
C LEU A 35 0.34 -8.22 -7.71
N GLY A 36 1.49 -7.55 -7.64
CA GLY A 36 2.60 -7.76 -8.58
C GLY A 36 3.08 -9.22 -8.59
N ALA A 37 3.35 -9.77 -7.41
CA ALA A 37 3.76 -11.17 -7.27
C ALA A 37 2.70 -12.15 -7.80
N GLN A 38 1.40 -11.88 -7.59
CA GLN A 38 0.33 -12.69 -8.16
C GLN A 38 0.30 -12.65 -9.69
N ILE A 39 0.51 -11.48 -10.29
CA ILE A 39 0.59 -11.33 -11.75
C ILE A 39 1.78 -12.11 -12.30
N ASP A 40 2.94 -12.01 -11.66
CA ASP A 40 4.15 -12.71 -12.12
C ASP A 40 3.99 -14.23 -11.97
N ALA A 41 3.41 -14.71 -10.86
CA ALA A 41 3.05 -16.12 -10.69
C ALA A 41 2.08 -16.62 -11.78
N LEU A 42 1.06 -15.83 -12.16
CA LEU A 42 0.15 -16.19 -13.25
C LEU A 42 0.84 -16.23 -14.62
N ARG A 43 1.85 -15.39 -14.85
CA ARG A 43 2.63 -15.37 -16.09
C ARG A 43 3.54 -16.59 -16.22
N GLU A 44 4.11 -17.04 -15.11
CA GLU A 44 4.99 -18.21 -15.04
C GLU A 44 4.21 -19.53 -15.02
N GLN A 45 2.92 -19.49 -14.70
CA GLN A 45 2.07 -20.67 -14.65
C GLN A 45 1.94 -21.34 -16.02
N ALA A 46 2.13 -22.66 -16.08
CA ALA A 46 1.95 -23.44 -17.29
C ALA A 46 0.46 -23.76 -17.55
N PRO A 47 0.02 -23.90 -18.82
CA PRO A 47 -1.30 -24.43 -19.12
C PRO A 47 -1.57 -25.74 -18.36
N GLY A 48 -2.78 -25.89 -17.80
CA GLY A 48 -3.17 -27.10 -17.07
C GLY A 48 -2.74 -27.17 -15.59
N THR A 49 -2.06 -26.15 -15.07
CA THR A 49 -1.70 -26.06 -13.62
C THR A 49 -2.63 -25.14 -12.81
N ALA A 50 -3.79 -24.80 -13.35
CA ALA A 50 -4.76 -23.89 -12.72
C ALA A 50 -5.47 -24.51 -11.49
N PRO A 51 -5.93 -23.69 -10.53
CA PRO A 51 -6.65 -24.18 -9.35
C PRO A 51 -8.09 -24.68 -9.64
N ASP A 52 -8.66 -24.45 -10.83
CA ASP A 52 -10.00 -24.90 -11.19
C ASP A 52 -10.01 -25.72 -12.51
N PRO A 53 -10.26 -27.04 -12.43
CA PRO A 53 -10.46 -27.91 -13.60
C PRO A 53 -11.63 -27.48 -14.51
N PHE A 54 -12.64 -26.81 -13.95
CA PHE A 54 -13.86 -26.41 -14.66
C PHE A 54 -13.62 -25.16 -15.54
N GLN A 55 -12.80 -24.22 -15.09
CA GLN A 55 -12.39 -23.03 -15.87
C GLN A 55 -11.46 -23.39 -17.04
N CYS A 56 -10.74 -24.51 -16.94
CA CYS A 56 -9.78 -24.97 -17.94
C CYS A 56 -10.30 -26.11 -18.83
N ALA A 57 -11.53 -26.60 -18.57
CA ALA A 57 -12.20 -27.58 -19.40
C ALA A 57 -12.45 -26.99 -20.80
N GLY A 58 -11.54 -27.27 -21.73
CA GLY A 58 -11.58 -26.79 -23.12
C GLY A 58 -10.22 -26.42 -23.74
N GLY A 59 -9.11 -26.72 -23.06
CA GLY A 59 -7.75 -26.67 -23.63
C GLY A 59 -7.04 -25.33 -23.45
N ASP A 60 -5.79 -25.27 -23.92
CA ASP A 60 -4.84 -24.17 -23.70
C ASP A 60 -5.40 -22.77 -24.00
N TRP A 61 -6.24 -22.62 -25.02
CA TRP A 61 -6.78 -21.31 -25.41
C TRP A 61 -7.75 -20.73 -24.36
N ARG A 62 -8.58 -21.57 -23.72
CA ARG A 62 -9.48 -21.14 -22.63
C ARG A 62 -8.68 -20.76 -21.40
N TRP A 63 -7.66 -21.56 -21.07
CA TRP A 63 -6.75 -21.26 -19.97
C TRP A 63 -6.04 -19.92 -20.18
N ARG A 64 -5.50 -19.66 -21.39
CA ARG A 64 -4.87 -18.36 -21.71
C ARG A 64 -5.84 -17.21 -21.55
N ARG A 65 -7.06 -17.34 -22.08
CA ARG A 65 -8.10 -16.30 -21.95
C ARG A 65 -8.45 -16.01 -20.49
N TRP A 66 -8.59 -17.05 -19.66
CA TRP A 66 -8.81 -16.90 -18.23
C TRP A 66 -7.64 -16.19 -17.55
N ARG A 67 -6.41 -16.65 -17.79
CA ARG A 67 -5.19 -16.07 -17.20
C ARG A 67 -5.07 -14.59 -17.56
N ASP A 68 -5.24 -14.26 -18.83
CA ASP A 68 -5.11 -12.88 -19.33
C ASP A 68 -6.20 -11.99 -18.75
N GLY A 69 -7.44 -12.51 -18.59
CA GLY A 69 -8.52 -11.84 -17.88
C GLY A 69 -8.17 -11.56 -16.42
N ARG A 70 -7.63 -12.56 -15.70
CA ARG A 70 -7.22 -12.43 -14.31
C ARG A 70 -6.08 -11.42 -14.14
N ILE A 71 -5.09 -11.44 -15.04
CA ILE A 71 -4.01 -10.45 -15.07
C ILE A 71 -4.57 -9.04 -15.29
N ALA A 72 -5.56 -8.86 -16.16
CA ALA A 72 -6.20 -7.56 -16.39
C ALA A 72 -6.92 -7.04 -15.14
N GLU A 73 -7.66 -7.89 -14.43
CA GLU A 73 -8.31 -7.56 -13.15
C GLU A 73 -7.28 -7.09 -12.11
N LEU A 74 -6.23 -7.88 -11.89
CA LEU A 74 -5.16 -7.55 -10.93
C LEU A 74 -4.45 -6.25 -11.30
N ASN A 75 -4.20 -5.99 -12.59
CA ASN A 75 -3.66 -4.71 -13.04
C ASN A 75 -4.61 -3.53 -12.74
N GLY A 76 -5.92 -3.74 -12.89
CA GLY A 76 -6.93 -2.74 -12.52
C GLY A 76 -6.90 -2.41 -11.01
N GLU A 77 -6.77 -3.44 -10.15
CA GLU A 77 -6.61 -3.24 -8.71
C GLU A 77 -5.31 -2.50 -8.36
N ARG A 78 -4.18 -2.88 -8.99
CA ARG A 78 -2.91 -2.17 -8.82
C ARG A 78 -2.99 -0.71 -9.25
N ALA A 79 -3.68 -0.42 -10.35
CA ALA A 79 -3.87 0.94 -10.81
C ALA A 79 -4.62 1.80 -9.76
N ARG A 80 -5.65 1.23 -9.12
CA ARG A 80 -6.37 1.92 -8.02
C ARG A 80 -5.48 2.17 -6.81
N LEU A 81 -4.67 1.19 -6.42
CA LEU A 81 -3.71 1.37 -5.32
C LEU A 81 -2.69 2.48 -5.61
N ARG A 82 -2.17 2.52 -6.85
CA ARG A 82 -1.20 3.52 -7.29
C ARG A 82 -1.82 4.91 -7.41
N ALA A 83 -3.06 5.02 -7.88
CA ALA A 83 -3.77 6.30 -7.93
C ALA A 83 -3.91 6.96 -6.55
N GLY A 84 -4.07 6.16 -5.48
CA GLY A 84 -4.12 6.66 -4.10
C GLY A 84 -2.75 6.86 -3.43
N ARG A 85 -1.66 6.37 -4.03
CA ARG A 85 -0.34 6.36 -3.38
C ARG A 85 0.21 7.76 -3.13
N ASP A 86 0.13 8.65 -4.12
CA ASP A 86 0.67 10.01 -4.01
C ASP A 86 0.02 10.78 -2.84
N ALA A 87 -1.27 10.53 -2.59
CA ALA A 87 -1.97 11.12 -1.45
C ALA A 87 -1.44 10.58 -0.11
N LEU A 88 -1.21 9.26 -0.01
CA LEU A 88 -0.62 8.63 1.17
C LEU A 88 0.82 9.10 1.41
N GLU A 89 1.62 9.25 0.35
CA GLU A 89 2.99 9.77 0.44
C GLU A 89 3.01 11.22 0.94
N ARG A 90 2.13 12.07 0.41
CA ARG A 90 1.96 13.45 0.92
C ARG A 90 1.51 13.47 2.37
N ALA A 91 0.57 12.60 2.76
CA ALA A 91 0.09 12.51 4.13
C ALA A 91 1.21 12.09 5.11
N ALA A 92 2.00 11.07 4.75
CA ALA A 92 3.13 10.61 5.55
C ALA A 92 4.23 11.68 5.68
N ALA A 93 4.54 12.38 4.58
CA ALA A 93 5.50 13.48 4.57
C ALA A 93 5.02 14.65 5.46
N LEU A 94 3.76 15.06 5.32
CA LEU A 94 3.18 16.13 6.12
C LEU A 94 3.15 15.80 7.61
N ALA A 95 2.76 14.58 7.98
CA ALA A 95 2.74 14.14 9.37
C ALA A 95 4.15 14.14 9.99
N THR A 96 5.16 13.74 9.20
CA THR A 96 6.57 13.80 9.61
C THR A 96 7.03 15.25 9.82
N ALA A 97 6.73 16.14 8.87
CA ALA A 97 7.08 17.56 8.97
C ALA A 97 6.41 18.24 10.19
N ARG A 98 5.15 17.89 10.48
CA ARG A 98 4.42 18.40 11.64
C ARG A 98 5.06 18.01 12.95
N LEU A 99 5.47 16.74 13.11
CA LEU A 99 6.16 16.29 14.31
C LEU A 99 7.49 17.04 14.48
N GLN A 100 8.28 17.17 13.42
CA GLN A 100 9.54 17.92 13.46
C GLN A 100 9.34 19.39 13.85
N ALA A 101 8.25 20.02 13.40
CA ALA A 101 7.92 21.39 13.81
C ALA A 101 7.63 21.49 15.31
N ILE A 102 6.90 20.52 15.87
CA ILE A 102 6.61 20.46 17.31
C ILE A 102 7.89 20.19 18.12
N ASP A 103 8.76 19.28 17.65
CA ASP A 103 10.04 19.00 18.31
C ASP A 103 10.93 20.25 18.39
N ARG A 104 10.93 21.10 17.34
CA ARG A 104 11.64 22.39 17.37
C ARG A 104 11.05 23.36 18.40
N LEU A 105 9.73 23.41 18.56
CA LEU A 105 9.08 24.25 19.56
C LEU A 105 9.40 23.79 20.99
N LEU A 106 9.55 22.48 21.20
CA LEU A 106 9.96 21.91 22.49
C LEU A 106 11.45 22.10 22.79
N GLY A 107 12.31 22.10 21.77
CA GLY A 107 13.75 22.31 21.94
C GLY A 107 14.18 23.77 22.07
N ASN A 108 13.34 24.71 21.62
CA ASN A 108 13.58 26.16 21.71
C ASN A 108 12.81 26.86 22.85
N GLY A 109 12.12 26.10 23.70
CA GLY A 109 11.24 26.61 24.77
C GLY A 109 11.77 26.40 26.18
#